data_AF-A0A969DF50-F1
#
_entry.id   AF-A0A969DF50-F1
#
_cell.length_a   1.000
_cell.length_b   1.000
_cell.length_c   1.000
_cell.angle_alpha   90.00
_cell.angle_beta   90.00
_cell.angle_gamma   90.00
#
_symmetry.space_group_name_H-M   'P 1'
#
loop_
_entity.id
_entity.type
_entity.pdbx_description
1 polymer ?
#
loop_
_entity_poly.entity_id
_entity_poly.type
_entity_poly.pdbx_seq_one_letter_code
_entity_poly.pdbx_strand_id
1 'polypeptide(L)'
;MQRTVLAKIKKNTGRRWLYGLIASLTALGITIATPKASQAGIFDLILNGIQYVQLANMSDRQEANLGRQIDSQLKRQGLQVYSDDSAIDNYIDDIGARLVPNSDRPNIAYNFQVVKDDSINAFATMGGQVYLQEGLIEAADNEAELAGVIAHEMGHIAGRHSIEQMKQVAIQRGVLGALGADQELLVNIGVDLALNLPNSRGDERDADRRGFDTMGRAGYDQRGLRDFMQKLAQSGSPPEFLSSHPNPANRVGYLNEWISTEATPTATAGMDNTAYQSQVNRLL
;
A
#
# COMPACT_ATOMS: atom_id res chain seq x y z
N MET A 1 -3.33 -40.39 66.36
CA MET A 1 -2.37 -40.54 65.24
C MET A 1 -3.01 -40.94 63.89
N GLN A 2 -4.19 -41.57 63.83
CA GLN A 2 -4.79 -42.04 62.55
C GLN A 2 -5.47 -40.97 61.68
N ARG A 3 -5.97 -39.86 62.24
CA ARG A 3 -6.69 -38.82 61.45
C ARG A 3 -5.78 -38.04 60.48
N THR A 4 -4.48 -37.94 60.76
CA THR A 4 -3.52 -37.14 59.96
C THR A 4 -3.06 -37.86 58.68
N VAL A 5 -3.08 -39.20 58.67
CA VAL A 5 -2.62 -40.01 57.53
C VAL A 5 -3.68 -40.03 56.41
N LEU A 6 -4.96 -40.19 56.76
CA LEU A 6 -6.08 -40.19 55.80
C LEU A 6 -6.23 -38.85 55.06
N ALA A 7 -6.00 -37.72 55.74
CA ALA A 7 -6.02 -36.39 55.12
C ALA A 7 -4.87 -36.20 54.12
N LYS A 8 -3.69 -36.76 54.41
CA LYS A 8 -2.52 -36.68 53.54
C LYS A 8 -2.67 -37.55 52.28
N ILE A 9 -3.31 -38.72 52.40
CA ILE A 9 -3.63 -39.61 51.27
C ILE A 9 -4.68 -38.96 50.35
N LYS A 10 -5.75 -38.37 50.91
CA LYS A 10 -6.82 -37.71 50.13
C LYS A 10 -6.33 -36.47 49.37
N LYS A 11 -5.37 -35.73 49.94
CA LYS A 11 -4.75 -34.55 49.29
C LYS A 11 -3.80 -34.95 48.15
N ASN A 12 -3.20 -36.14 48.22
CA ASN A 12 -2.29 -36.65 47.19
C ASN A 12 -3.04 -37.27 45.99
N THR A 13 -4.19 -37.92 46.22
CA THR A 13 -5.04 -38.43 45.13
C THR A 13 -5.67 -37.31 44.31
N GLY A 14 -6.17 -36.24 44.95
CA GLY A 14 -6.71 -35.08 44.22
C GLY A 14 -5.68 -34.39 43.31
N ARG A 15 -4.43 -34.29 43.75
CA ARG A 15 -3.33 -33.74 42.92
C ARG A 15 -3.00 -34.62 41.73
N ARG A 16 -3.04 -35.95 41.87
CA ARG A 16 -2.78 -36.88 40.76
C ARG A 16 -3.84 -36.79 39.67
N TRP A 17 -5.11 -36.64 40.04
CA TRP A 17 -6.19 -36.39 39.09
C TRP A 17 -6.05 -35.03 38.40
N LEU A 18 -5.67 -33.99 39.15
CA LEU A 18 -5.41 -32.66 38.59
C LEU A 18 -4.26 -32.68 37.57
N TYR A 19 -3.14 -33.34 37.88
CA TYR A 19 -2.03 -33.48 36.93
C TYR A 19 -2.40 -34.33 35.71
N GLY A 20 -3.21 -35.39 35.89
CA GLY A 20 -3.73 -36.17 34.77
C GLY A 20 -4.65 -35.35 33.86
N LEU A 21 -5.49 -34.49 34.43
CA LEU A 21 -6.37 -33.59 33.69
C LEU A 21 -5.58 -32.51 32.94
N ILE A 22 -4.60 -31.87 33.60
CA ILE A 22 -3.71 -30.89 32.97
C ILE A 22 -2.93 -31.54 31.83
N ALA A 23 -2.31 -32.71 32.04
CA ALA A 23 -1.58 -33.41 30.99
C ALA A 23 -2.47 -33.78 29.80
N SER A 24 -3.72 -34.21 30.06
CA SER A 24 -4.68 -34.53 29.01
C SER A 24 -5.11 -33.28 28.24
N LEU A 25 -5.37 -32.16 28.92
CA LEU A 25 -5.72 -30.88 28.28
C LEU A 25 -4.55 -30.31 27.47
N THR A 26 -3.32 -30.41 27.97
CA THR A 26 -2.12 -30.00 27.23
C THR A 26 -1.90 -30.89 26.00
N ALA A 27 -2.08 -32.20 26.12
CA ALA A 27 -1.98 -33.12 24.98
C ALA A 27 -3.07 -32.87 23.93
N LEU A 28 -4.31 -32.59 24.37
CA LEU A 28 -5.41 -32.21 23.47
C LEU A 28 -5.15 -30.84 22.81
N GLY A 29 -4.60 -29.89 23.56
CA GLY A 29 -4.19 -28.59 23.03
C GLY A 29 -3.12 -28.72 21.95
N ILE A 30 -2.13 -29.59 22.14
CA ILE A 30 -1.08 -29.86 21.15
C ILE A 30 -1.66 -30.55 19.91
N THR A 31 -2.61 -31.48 20.03
CA THR A 31 -3.20 -32.14 18.85
C THR A 31 -4.18 -31.26 18.07
N ILE A 32 -4.77 -30.25 18.70
CA ILE A 32 -5.65 -29.26 18.04
C ILE A 32 -4.82 -28.10 17.45
N ALA A 33 -3.72 -27.73 18.10
CA ALA A 33 -2.86 -26.60 17.71
C ALA A 33 -1.67 -27.00 16.81
N THR A 34 -1.44 -28.29 16.55
CA THR A 34 -0.52 -28.67 15.49
C THR A 34 -1.13 -28.27 14.14
N PRO A 35 -0.48 -27.39 13.36
CA PRO A 35 -0.93 -27.15 12.00
C PRO A 35 -0.97 -28.50 11.30
N LYS A 36 -2.16 -28.91 10.82
CA LYS A 36 -2.25 -30.05 9.91
C LYS A 36 -1.35 -29.71 8.73
N ALA A 37 -0.30 -30.50 8.54
CA ALA A 37 0.51 -30.40 7.34
C ALA A 37 -0.45 -30.43 6.15
N SER A 38 -0.45 -29.36 5.36
CA SER A 38 -1.21 -29.27 4.13
C SER A 38 -0.89 -30.51 3.31
N GLN A 39 -1.83 -31.45 3.21
CA GLN A 39 -1.75 -32.54 2.25
C GLN A 39 -2.13 -31.98 0.87
N ALA A 40 -1.32 -31.05 0.39
CA ALA A 40 -1.36 -30.67 -1.01
C ALA A 40 -0.68 -31.81 -1.77
N GLY A 41 -1.40 -32.46 -2.68
CA GLY A 41 -0.79 -33.43 -3.56
C GLY A 41 0.31 -32.77 -4.40
N ILE A 42 1.27 -33.52 -4.92
CA ILE A 42 2.28 -33.00 -5.85
C ILE A 42 1.63 -32.23 -7.01
N PHE A 43 0.44 -32.66 -7.46
CA PHE A 43 -0.36 -31.92 -8.44
C PHE A 43 -0.91 -30.59 -7.93
N ASP A 44 -1.36 -30.50 -6.68
CA ASP A 44 -1.79 -29.22 -6.09
C ASP A 44 -0.59 -28.29 -5.90
N LEU A 45 0.57 -28.80 -5.53
CA LEU A 45 1.82 -28.03 -5.44
C LEU A 45 2.28 -27.53 -6.82
N ILE A 46 2.10 -28.34 -7.88
CA ILE A 46 2.42 -27.96 -9.26
C ILE A 46 1.39 -26.94 -9.80
N LEU A 47 0.10 -27.16 -9.60
CA LEU A 47 -0.96 -26.27 -10.09
C LEU A 47 -0.99 -24.93 -9.35
N ASN A 48 -0.92 -24.95 -8.01
CA ASN A 48 -0.77 -23.72 -7.22
C ASN A 48 0.59 -23.06 -7.49
N GLY A 49 1.64 -23.82 -7.81
CA GLY A 49 2.93 -23.30 -8.27
C GLY A 49 2.83 -22.57 -9.63
N ILE A 50 2.06 -23.12 -10.58
CA ILE A 50 1.78 -22.47 -11.87
C ILE A 50 0.96 -21.18 -11.67
N GLN A 51 0.00 -21.17 -10.75
CA GLN A 51 -0.80 -19.98 -10.44
C GLN A 51 -0.03 -18.93 -9.62
N TYR A 52 0.88 -19.35 -8.74
CA TYR A 52 1.86 -18.48 -8.08
C TYR A 52 2.75 -17.79 -9.12
N VAL A 53 3.19 -18.53 -10.15
CA VAL A 53 3.90 -17.98 -11.30
C VAL A 53 3.02 -17.05 -12.14
N GLN A 54 1.71 -17.27 -12.25
CA GLN A 54 0.80 -16.41 -13.04
C GLN A 54 0.58 -15.01 -12.43
N LEU A 55 0.50 -14.88 -11.10
CA LEU A 55 0.47 -13.56 -10.46
C LEU A 55 1.84 -12.88 -10.45
N ALA A 56 2.92 -13.65 -10.32
CA ALA A 56 4.28 -13.14 -10.48
C ALA A 56 4.57 -12.68 -11.93
N ASN A 57 3.92 -13.31 -12.91
CA ASN A 57 4.04 -13.02 -14.35
C ASN A 57 2.76 -12.40 -14.95
N MET A 58 1.96 -11.70 -14.14
CA MET A 58 0.83 -10.94 -14.67
C MET A 58 1.36 -9.92 -15.67
N SER A 59 0.84 -9.91 -16.90
CA SER A 59 1.25 -8.93 -17.90
C SER A 59 0.71 -7.53 -17.57
N ASP A 60 1.38 -6.48 -18.05
CA ASP A 60 0.93 -5.08 -17.89
C ASP A 60 -0.53 -4.88 -18.32
N ARG A 61 -0.98 -5.58 -19.37
CA ARG A 61 -2.38 -5.51 -19.84
C ARG A 61 -3.36 -6.14 -18.86
N GLN A 62 -3.02 -7.29 -18.29
CA GLN A 62 -3.85 -7.95 -17.29
C GLN A 62 -3.94 -7.11 -16.00
N GLU A 63 -2.80 -6.56 -15.59
CA GLU A 63 -2.71 -5.64 -14.46
C GLU A 63 -3.60 -4.40 -14.68
N ALA A 64 -3.51 -3.77 -15.85
CA ALA A 64 -4.35 -2.63 -16.22
C ALA A 64 -5.85 -2.98 -16.29
N ASN A 65 -6.20 -4.17 -16.80
CA ASN A 65 -7.58 -4.65 -16.80
C ASN A 65 -8.14 -4.83 -15.37
N LEU A 66 -7.34 -5.41 -14.47
CA LEU A 66 -7.74 -5.60 -13.08
C LEU A 66 -7.85 -4.25 -12.34
N GLY A 67 -6.90 -3.34 -12.56
CA GLY A 67 -6.94 -1.97 -12.04
C GLY A 67 -8.22 -1.23 -12.40
N ARG A 68 -8.67 -1.28 -13.67
CA ARG A 68 -9.94 -0.67 -14.10
C ARG A 68 -11.17 -1.27 -13.43
N GLN A 69 -11.15 -2.57 -13.12
CA GLN A 69 -12.27 -3.21 -12.42
C GLN A 69 -12.30 -2.83 -10.94
N ILE A 70 -11.13 -2.68 -10.32
CA ILE A 70 -10.99 -2.14 -8.96
C ILE A 70 -11.50 -0.69 -8.92
N ASP A 71 -11.08 0.17 -9.85
CA ASP A 71 -11.58 1.54 -9.99
C ASP A 71 -13.11 1.59 -10.09
N SER A 72 -13.68 0.78 -10.99
CA SER A 72 -15.13 0.68 -11.16
C SER A 72 -15.83 0.24 -9.86
N GLN A 73 -15.21 -0.65 -9.08
CA GLN A 73 -15.76 -1.13 -7.83
C GLN A 73 -15.64 -0.10 -6.71
N LEU A 74 -14.52 0.64 -6.62
CA LEU A 74 -14.35 1.75 -5.67
C LEU A 74 -15.41 2.84 -5.90
N LYS A 75 -15.65 3.23 -7.16
CA LYS A 75 -16.70 4.18 -7.54
C LYS A 75 -18.10 3.69 -7.16
N ARG A 76 -18.39 2.39 -7.36
CA ARG A 76 -19.65 1.76 -6.89
C ARG A 76 -19.80 1.76 -5.37
N GLN A 77 -18.69 1.70 -4.63
CA GLN A 77 -18.67 1.74 -3.17
C GLN A 77 -18.71 3.17 -2.61
N GLY A 78 -18.76 4.18 -3.48
CA GLY A 78 -18.98 5.58 -3.08
C GLY A 78 -17.77 6.48 -3.24
N LEU A 79 -16.66 6.01 -3.82
CA LEU A 79 -15.55 6.89 -4.18
C LEU A 79 -16.02 7.91 -5.22
N GLN A 80 -16.08 9.19 -4.83
CA GLN A 80 -16.49 10.29 -5.70
C GLN A 80 -15.26 10.96 -6.26
N VAL A 81 -15.20 11.06 -7.59
CA VAL A 81 -14.12 11.76 -8.30
C VAL A 81 -14.69 12.96 -9.06
N TYR A 82 -13.83 13.92 -9.40
CA TYR A 82 -14.17 14.90 -10.43
C TYR A 82 -14.44 14.21 -11.76
N SER A 83 -15.16 14.91 -12.64
CA SER A 83 -15.40 14.40 -13.99
C SER A 83 -14.13 14.50 -14.80
N ASP A 84 -13.86 13.47 -15.59
CA ASP A 84 -12.84 13.51 -16.64
C ASP A 84 -12.94 14.86 -17.40
N ASP A 85 -11.79 15.52 -17.60
CA ASP A 85 -11.64 16.87 -18.18
C ASP A 85 -11.99 18.06 -17.25
N SER A 86 -12.18 17.83 -15.95
CA SER A 86 -12.24 18.95 -15.00
C SER A 86 -10.95 19.77 -15.04
N ALA A 87 -11.02 21.06 -14.69
CA ALA A 87 -9.84 21.92 -14.72
C ALA A 87 -8.74 21.42 -13.76
N ILE A 88 -9.14 20.82 -12.63
CA ILE A 88 -8.20 20.21 -11.69
C ILE A 88 -7.62 18.90 -12.22
N ASP A 89 -8.43 18.01 -12.83
CA ASP A 89 -7.90 16.76 -13.40
C ASP A 89 -6.90 17.06 -14.53
N ASN A 90 -7.19 18.01 -15.42
CA ASN A 90 -6.24 18.42 -16.47
C ASN A 90 -4.91 18.91 -15.91
N TYR A 91 -4.93 19.64 -14.79
CA TYR A 91 -3.70 20.09 -14.14
C TYR A 91 -2.90 18.93 -13.53
N ILE A 92 -3.58 17.95 -12.93
CA ILE A 92 -2.93 16.72 -12.45
C ILE A 92 -2.38 15.91 -13.63
N ASP A 93 -3.12 15.82 -14.73
CA ASP A 93 -2.67 15.14 -15.95
C ASP A 93 -1.46 15.82 -16.57
N ASP A 94 -1.33 17.15 -16.51
CA ASP A 94 -0.13 17.87 -16.96
C ASP A 94 1.10 17.49 -16.11
N ILE A 95 0.94 17.36 -14.79
CA ILE A 95 2.01 16.86 -13.90
C ILE A 95 2.35 15.41 -14.25
N GLY A 96 1.33 14.57 -14.44
CA GLY A 96 1.46 13.17 -14.86
C GLY A 96 2.18 13.02 -16.20
N ALA A 97 1.81 13.79 -17.21
CA ALA A 97 2.40 13.80 -18.55
C ALA A 97 3.90 14.14 -18.52
N ARG A 98 4.34 14.92 -17.53
CA ARG A 98 5.75 15.22 -17.29
C ARG A 98 6.49 14.10 -16.55
N LEU A 99 5.85 13.44 -15.59
CA LEU A 99 6.44 12.38 -14.77
C LEU A 99 6.50 11.02 -15.51
N VAL A 100 5.43 10.61 -16.18
CA VAL A 100 5.25 9.27 -16.76
C VAL A 100 6.38 8.86 -17.71
N PRO A 101 6.82 9.69 -18.69
CA PRO A 101 7.90 9.33 -19.61
C PRO A 101 9.25 9.08 -18.92
N ASN A 102 9.41 9.60 -17.69
CA ASN A 102 10.64 9.52 -16.90
C ASN A 102 10.60 8.43 -15.80
N SER A 103 9.45 7.77 -15.66
CA SER A 103 9.23 6.69 -14.69
C SER A 103 9.86 5.37 -15.12
N ASP A 104 9.87 4.40 -14.21
CA ASP A 104 10.37 3.04 -14.50
C ASP A 104 9.40 2.20 -15.36
N ARG A 105 8.12 2.60 -15.48
CA ARG A 105 7.09 1.92 -16.28
C ARG A 105 6.33 2.91 -17.19
N PRO A 106 7.00 3.58 -18.14
CA PRO A 106 6.41 4.64 -18.96
C PRO A 106 5.33 4.14 -19.95
N ASN A 107 5.24 2.82 -20.17
CA ASN A 107 4.29 2.20 -21.08
C ASN A 107 2.96 1.78 -20.41
N ILE A 108 2.82 2.01 -19.10
CA ILE A 108 1.55 1.83 -18.40
C ILE A 108 0.65 3.02 -18.70
N ALA A 109 -0.63 2.74 -18.97
CA ALA A 109 -1.64 3.79 -19.10
C ALA A 109 -2.02 4.26 -17.69
N TYR A 110 -1.31 5.27 -17.20
CA TYR A 110 -1.65 5.94 -15.95
C TYR A 110 -2.98 6.69 -16.11
N ASN A 111 -3.78 6.68 -15.04
CA ASN A 111 -5.04 7.40 -14.92
C ASN A 111 -5.02 8.09 -13.57
N PHE A 112 -4.84 9.41 -13.58
CA PHE A 112 -4.81 10.24 -12.38
C PHE A 112 -6.23 10.77 -12.16
N GLN A 113 -6.73 10.67 -10.93
CA GLN A 113 -8.09 11.07 -10.59
C GLN A 113 -8.09 11.89 -9.31
N VAL A 114 -8.78 13.03 -9.34
CA VAL A 114 -9.01 13.81 -8.11
C VAL A 114 -10.26 13.31 -7.40
N VAL A 115 -10.10 12.90 -6.15
CA VAL A 115 -11.16 12.40 -5.26
C VAL A 115 -11.71 13.56 -4.46
N LYS A 116 -13.04 13.67 -4.42
CA LYS A 116 -13.77 14.71 -3.69
C LYS A 116 -13.82 14.43 -2.20
N ASP A 117 -12.69 14.65 -1.55
CA ASP A 117 -12.46 14.36 -0.14
C ASP A 117 -11.49 15.39 0.44
N ASP A 118 -11.86 15.98 1.58
CA ASP A 118 -11.08 17.03 2.26
C ASP A 118 -9.95 16.45 3.11
N SER A 119 -9.83 15.12 3.21
CA SER A 119 -8.69 14.51 3.87
C SER A 119 -7.39 14.65 3.05
N ILE A 120 -6.27 14.58 3.78
CA ILE A 120 -4.94 14.61 3.18
C ILE A 120 -4.51 13.15 2.95
N ASN A 121 -4.74 12.66 1.74
CA ASN A 121 -4.30 11.33 1.30
C ASN A 121 -4.13 11.26 -0.22
N ALA A 122 -3.37 10.25 -0.63
CA ALA A 122 -3.28 9.78 -2.01
C ALA A 122 -3.06 8.28 -1.96
N PHE A 123 -3.46 7.57 -3.01
CA PHE A 123 -3.16 6.16 -3.13
C PHE A 123 -3.11 5.74 -4.59
N ALA A 124 -2.37 4.68 -4.87
CA ALA A 124 -2.39 3.99 -6.14
C ALA A 124 -2.98 2.58 -6.00
N THR A 125 -3.68 2.16 -7.05
CA THR A 125 -3.97 0.73 -7.27
C THR A 125 -3.20 0.25 -8.51
N MET A 126 -3.26 -1.06 -8.75
CA MET A 126 -2.50 -1.66 -9.84
C MET A 126 -2.90 -1.13 -11.21
N GLY A 127 -1.97 -1.21 -12.16
CA GLY A 127 -2.31 -0.96 -13.57
C GLY A 127 -2.54 0.50 -13.92
N GLY A 128 -1.93 1.42 -13.17
CA GLY A 128 -1.85 2.84 -13.51
C GLY A 128 -2.85 3.76 -12.82
N GLN A 129 -3.75 3.24 -11.98
CA GLN A 129 -4.76 4.09 -11.32
C GLN A 129 -4.16 4.80 -10.11
N VAL A 130 -4.18 6.12 -10.12
CA VAL A 130 -3.67 6.99 -9.05
C VAL A 130 -4.78 7.94 -8.62
N TYR A 131 -4.98 8.07 -7.31
CA TYR A 131 -6.07 8.83 -6.72
C TYR A 131 -5.48 9.87 -5.76
N LEU A 132 -5.85 11.13 -5.93
CA LEU A 132 -5.40 12.25 -5.10
C LEU A 132 -6.61 12.90 -4.45
N GLN A 133 -6.63 13.03 -3.13
CA GLN A 133 -7.73 13.75 -2.46
C GLN A 133 -7.55 15.27 -2.58
N GLU A 134 -8.66 16.02 -2.66
CA GLU A 134 -8.66 17.48 -2.69
C GLU A 134 -7.82 18.06 -1.54
N GLY A 135 -8.02 17.55 -0.32
CA GLY A 135 -7.29 18.02 0.86
C GLY A 135 -5.77 17.86 0.74
N LEU A 136 -5.27 16.83 0.02
CA LEU A 136 -3.84 16.69 -0.26
C LEU A 136 -3.33 17.74 -1.24
N ILE A 137 -4.11 18.04 -2.29
CA ILE A 137 -3.77 19.06 -3.29
C ILE A 137 -3.73 20.44 -2.62
N GLU A 138 -4.69 20.75 -1.76
CA GLU A 138 -4.72 22.00 -0.99
C GLU A 138 -3.57 22.09 0.03
N ALA A 139 -3.18 20.97 0.65
CA ALA A 139 -2.15 20.93 1.67
C ALA A 139 -0.71 21.06 1.13
N ALA A 140 -0.46 20.76 -0.15
CA ALA A 140 0.85 20.96 -0.77
C ALA A 140 1.15 22.47 -0.89
N ASP A 141 2.37 22.90 -0.60
CA ASP A 141 2.72 24.33 -0.69
C ASP A 141 3.09 24.74 -2.12
N ASN A 142 3.56 23.78 -2.92
CA ASN A 142 4.00 24.00 -4.29
C ASN A 142 3.86 22.73 -5.15
N GLU A 143 4.03 22.90 -6.46
CA GLU A 143 3.85 21.82 -7.44
C GLU A 143 4.88 20.69 -7.26
N ALA A 144 6.09 20.98 -6.77
CA ALA A 144 7.10 19.96 -6.52
C ALA A 144 6.71 19.02 -5.37
N GLU A 145 6.05 19.53 -4.32
CA GLU A 145 5.48 18.70 -3.26
C GLU A 145 4.41 17.75 -3.81
N LEU A 146 3.45 18.29 -4.58
CA LEU A 146 2.38 17.49 -5.20
C LEU A 146 2.95 16.46 -6.19
N ALA A 147 3.86 16.89 -7.06
CA ALA A 147 4.55 16.01 -8.01
C ALA A 147 5.36 14.93 -7.29
N GLY A 148 5.91 15.23 -6.10
CA GLY A 148 6.60 14.25 -5.27
C GLY A 148 5.68 13.15 -4.76
N VAL A 149 4.48 13.50 -4.28
CA VAL A 149 3.46 12.52 -3.88
C VAL A 149 3.02 11.69 -5.08
N ILE A 150 2.73 12.31 -6.23
CA ILE A 150 2.35 11.59 -7.46
C ILE A 150 3.47 10.63 -7.90
N ALA A 151 4.73 11.07 -7.88
CA ALA A 151 5.87 10.23 -8.23
C ALA A 151 6.06 9.06 -7.26
N HIS A 152 5.76 9.25 -5.97
CA HIS A 152 5.74 8.18 -4.96
C HIS A 152 4.65 7.14 -5.27
N GLU A 153 3.42 7.57 -5.56
CA GLU A 153 2.34 6.66 -5.98
C GLU A 153 2.66 5.89 -7.27
N MET A 154 3.28 6.56 -8.24
CA MET A 154 3.81 5.91 -9.44
C MET A 154 4.92 4.90 -9.10
N GLY A 155 5.71 5.16 -8.06
CA GLY A 155 6.68 4.25 -7.48
C GLY A 155 6.05 2.95 -6.97
N HIS A 156 4.89 3.02 -6.30
CA HIS A 156 4.15 1.82 -5.89
C HIS A 156 3.69 0.97 -7.09
N ILE A 157 3.22 1.62 -8.17
CA ILE A 157 2.83 0.94 -9.42
C ILE A 157 4.06 0.32 -10.10
N ALA A 158 5.19 1.03 -10.11
CA ALA A 158 6.44 0.54 -10.68
C ALA A 158 6.99 -0.67 -9.92
N GLY A 159 6.97 -0.63 -8.59
CA GLY A 159 7.37 -1.73 -7.71
C GLY A 159 6.36 -2.88 -7.64
N ARG A 160 5.17 -2.72 -8.24
CA ARG A 160 4.06 -3.69 -8.21
C ARG A 160 3.65 -4.08 -6.77
N HIS A 161 3.74 -3.14 -5.83
CA HIS A 161 3.55 -3.41 -4.40
C HIS A 161 2.15 -3.97 -4.09
N SER A 162 1.08 -3.43 -4.70
CA SER A 162 -0.29 -3.94 -4.50
C SER A 162 -0.47 -5.37 -5.03
N ILE A 163 0.27 -5.77 -6.08
CA ILE A 163 0.25 -7.15 -6.58
C ILE A 163 0.90 -8.09 -5.56
N GLU A 164 2.01 -7.67 -4.96
CA GLU A 164 2.67 -8.48 -3.93
C GLU A 164 1.78 -8.62 -2.69
N GLN A 165 1.19 -7.51 -2.20
CA GLN A 165 0.22 -7.55 -1.10
C GLN A 165 -0.97 -8.45 -1.40
N MET A 166 -1.51 -8.40 -2.62
CA MET A 166 -2.60 -9.27 -3.07
C MET A 166 -2.21 -10.74 -2.98
N LYS A 167 -0.98 -11.12 -3.39
CA LYS A 167 -0.49 -12.49 -3.22
C LYS A 167 -0.42 -12.87 -1.75
N GLN A 168 0.12 -11.99 -0.89
CA GLN A 168 0.26 -12.27 0.53
C GLN A 168 -1.12 -12.49 1.19
N VAL A 169 -2.09 -11.63 0.90
CA VAL A 169 -3.47 -11.78 1.39
C VAL A 169 -4.09 -13.08 0.89
N ALA A 170 -3.90 -13.41 -0.38
CA ALA A 170 -4.48 -14.63 -0.94
C ALA A 170 -3.84 -15.92 -0.39
N ILE A 171 -2.54 -15.90 -0.10
CA ILE A 171 -1.85 -16.98 0.61
C ILE A 171 -2.44 -17.13 2.02
N GLN A 172 -2.57 -16.03 2.75
CA GLN A 172 -3.13 -16.03 4.10
C GLN A 172 -4.58 -16.54 4.14
N ARG A 173 -5.38 -16.21 3.11
CA ARG A 173 -6.76 -16.67 2.97
C ARG A 173 -6.88 -18.09 2.39
N GLY A 174 -5.78 -18.70 1.95
CA GLY A 174 -5.78 -20.02 1.32
C GLY A 174 -6.46 -20.07 -0.05
N VAL A 175 -6.57 -18.92 -0.73
CA VAL A 175 -7.29 -18.76 -2.01
C VAL A 175 -6.36 -18.59 -3.21
N LEU A 176 -5.06 -18.86 -3.04
CA LEU A 176 -4.05 -18.71 -4.10
C LEU A 176 -4.46 -19.42 -5.40
N GLY A 177 -5.07 -20.61 -5.28
CA GLY A 177 -5.51 -21.39 -6.44
C GLY A 177 -6.75 -20.84 -7.16
N ALA A 178 -7.49 -19.93 -6.53
CA ALA A 178 -8.64 -19.26 -7.12
C ALA A 178 -8.26 -17.97 -7.85
N LEU A 179 -7.11 -17.37 -7.56
CA LEU A 179 -6.70 -16.07 -8.14
C LEU A 179 -6.56 -16.09 -9.67
N GLY A 180 -6.23 -17.24 -10.27
CA GLY A 180 -6.16 -17.37 -11.72
C GLY A 180 -7.51 -17.60 -12.41
N ALA A 181 -8.58 -17.83 -11.64
CA ALA A 181 -9.87 -18.29 -12.14
C ALA A 181 -11.05 -17.41 -11.70
N ASP A 182 -10.93 -16.72 -10.56
CA ASP A 182 -11.98 -15.90 -9.95
C ASP A 182 -11.59 -14.42 -9.98
N GLN A 183 -12.07 -13.74 -11.02
CA GLN A 183 -11.84 -12.33 -11.23
C GLN A 183 -12.53 -11.45 -10.17
N GLU A 184 -13.69 -11.86 -9.67
CA GLU A 184 -14.45 -11.09 -8.67
C GLU A 184 -13.72 -11.08 -7.32
N LEU A 185 -13.17 -12.24 -6.92
CA LEU A 185 -12.32 -12.36 -5.75
C LEU A 185 -11.10 -11.44 -5.83
N LEU A 186 -10.42 -11.39 -6.99
CA LEU A 186 -9.27 -10.50 -7.20
C LEU A 186 -9.64 -9.03 -7.06
N VAL A 187 -10.76 -8.61 -7.65
CA VAL A 187 -11.26 -7.24 -7.54
C VAL A 187 -11.57 -6.90 -6.08
N ASN A 188 -12.26 -7.79 -5.36
CA ASN A 188 -12.60 -7.57 -3.95
C ASN A 188 -11.35 -7.48 -3.05
N ILE A 189 -10.34 -8.33 -3.27
CA ILE A 189 -9.06 -8.21 -2.57
C ILE A 189 -8.40 -6.88 -2.93
N GLY A 190 -8.36 -6.51 -4.21
CA GLY A 190 -7.76 -5.25 -4.66
C GLY A 190 -8.39 -4.00 -4.03
N VAL A 191 -9.71 -3.99 -3.88
CA VAL A 191 -10.44 -2.93 -3.18
C VAL A 191 -10.11 -2.90 -1.69
N ASP A 192 -10.08 -4.06 -1.03
CA ASP A 192 -9.72 -4.17 0.39
C ASP A 192 -8.30 -3.68 0.66
N LEU A 193 -7.35 -3.97 -0.25
CA LEU A 193 -6.00 -3.44 -0.18
C LEU A 193 -5.98 -1.91 -0.28
N ALA A 194 -6.67 -1.35 -1.27
CA ALA A 194 -6.70 0.09 -1.52
C ALA A 194 -7.27 0.89 -0.34
N LEU A 195 -8.26 0.33 0.36
CA LEU A 195 -8.96 1.02 1.45
C LEU A 195 -8.35 0.76 2.82
N ASN A 196 -7.83 -0.45 3.07
CA ASN A 196 -7.59 -0.90 4.44
C ASN A 196 -6.16 -1.36 4.71
N LEU A 197 -5.35 -1.67 3.70
CA LEU A 197 -4.03 -2.27 3.94
C LEU A 197 -2.90 -1.24 3.78
N PRO A 198 -2.17 -0.91 4.87
CA PRO A 198 -1.02 -0.04 4.77
C PRO A 198 0.14 -0.73 4.06
N ASN A 199 0.97 0.08 3.40
CA ASN A 199 2.17 -0.38 2.75
C ASN A 199 3.25 -0.81 3.77
N SER A 200 4.11 -1.74 3.37
CA SER A 200 5.24 -2.13 4.20
C SER A 200 6.34 -1.06 4.16
N ARG A 201 7.17 -0.99 5.21
CA ARG A 201 8.32 -0.06 5.24
C ARG A 201 9.31 -0.26 4.09
N GLY A 202 9.38 -1.48 3.55
CA GLY A 202 10.21 -1.79 2.39
C GLY A 202 9.63 -1.19 1.12
N ASP A 203 8.32 -1.39 0.91
CA ASP A 203 7.58 -0.83 -0.23
C ASP A 203 7.64 0.70 -0.23
N GLU A 204 7.48 1.34 0.93
CA GLU A 204 7.59 2.80 1.09
C GLU A 204 8.96 3.33 0.66
N ARG A 205 10.04 2.65 1.06
CA ARG A 205 11.40 3.06 0.70
C ARG A 205 11.70 2.84 -0.78
N ASP A 206 11.18 1.76 -1.38
CA ASP A 206 11.30 1.51 -2.82
C ASP A 206 10.50 2.54 -3.62
N ALA A 207 9.25 2.82 -3.22
CA ALA A 207 8.41 3.84 -3.85
C ALA A 207 9.04 5.24 -3.77
N ASP A 208 9.58 5.61 -2.60
CA ASP A 208 10.35 6.86 -2.44
C ASP A 208 11.56 6.91 -3.36
N ARG A 209 12.29 5.81 -3.50
CA ARG A 209 13.47 5.79 -4.36
C ARG A 209 13.10 6.02 -5.81
N ARG A 210 12.09 5.29 -6.30
CA ARG A 210 11.59 5.43 -7.67
C ARG A 210 11.00 6.81 -7.94
N GLY A 211 10.25 7.33 -6.97
CA GLY A 211 9.68 8.67 -7.03
C GLY A 211 10.77 9.74 -7.09
N PHE A 212 11.77 9.66 -6.20
CA PHE A 212 12.92 10.56 -6.18
C PHE A 212 13.66 10.57 -7.53
N ASP A 213 13.97 9.39 -8.08
CA ASP A 213 14.64 9.28 -9.38
C ASP A 213 13.77 9.82 -10.54
N THR A 214 12.46 9.54 -10.51
CA THR A 214 11.49 10.03 -11.51
C THR A 214 11.40 11.56 -11.48
N MET A 215 11.32 12.17 -10.30
CA MET A 215 11.31 13.63 -10.14
C MET A 215 12.56 14.26 -10.75
N GLY A 216 13.75 13.72 -10.43
CA GLY A 216 15.03 14.22 -10.96
C GLY A 216 15.09 14.18 -12.49
N ARG A 217 14.69 13.05 -13.09
CA ARG A 217 14.62 12.88 -14.55
C ARG A 217 13.59 13.81 -15.19
N ALA A 218 12.45 14.04 -14.54
CA ALA A 218 11.40 14.94 -14.99
C ALA A 218 11.73 16.44 -14.76
N GLY A 219 12.82 16.75 -14.07
CA GLY A 219 13.27 18.11 -13.77
C GLY A 219 12.50 18.80 -12.64
N TYR A 220 11.71 18.06 -11.87
CA TYR A 220 11.09 18.55 -10.63
C TYR A 220 12.11 18.61 -9.51
N ASP A 221 11.99 19.60 -8.64
CA ASP A 221 12.85 19.70 -7.47
C ASP A 221 12.63 18.51 -6.52
N GLN A 222 13.68 17.71 -6.34
CA GLN A 222 13.61 16.47 -5.57
C GLN A 222 13.48 16.69 -4.06
N ARG A 223 13.45 17.95 -3.59
CA ARG A 223 13.08 18.31 -2.21
C ARG A 223 11.58 18.19 -1.95
N GLY A 224 10.73 18.26 -2.96
CA GLY A 224 9.27 18.32 -2.81
C GLY A 224 8.69 17.19 -1.95
N LEU A 225 9.02 15.92 -2.25
CA LEU A 225 8.51 14.80 -1.44
C LEU A 225 8.96 14.88 0.03
N ARG A 226 10.22 15.27 0.27
CA ARG A 226 10.76 15.45 1.62
C ARG A 226 10.02 16.57 2.36
N ASP A 227 9.81 17.71 1.69
CA ASP A 227 9.14 18.89 2.26
C ASP A 227 7.70 18.54 2.66
N PHE A 228 6.97 17.83 1.79
CA PHE A 228 5.63 17.34 2.11
C PHE A 228 5.63 16.36 3.30
N MET A 229 6.53 15.37 3.34
CA MET A 229 6.64 14.45 4.49
C MET A 229 6.96 15.18 5.79
N GLN A 230 7.84 16.18 5.73
CA GLN A 230 8.22 16.98 6.89
C GLN A 230 7.04 17.81 7.40
N LYS A 231 6.18 18.31 6.51
CA LYS A 231 4.93 18.99 6.85
C LYS A 231 3.95 18.03 7.56
N LEU A 232 3.70 16.85 7.00
CA LEU A 232 2.81 15.86 7.62
C LEU A 232 3.32 15.37 8.98
N ALA A 233 4.64 15.28 9.18
CA ALA A 233 5.21 14.89 10.46
C ALA A 233 5.03 15.97 11.55
N GLN A 234 4.81 17.21 11.16
CA GLN A 234 4.63 18.36 12.07
C GLN A 234 3.15 18.67 12.35
N SER A 235 2.20 18.06 11.64
CA SER A 235 0.78 18.24 11.92
C SER A 235 0.41 17.61 13.27
N GLY A 236 -0.36 18.34 14.10
CA GLY A 236 -0.70 17.92 15.47
C GLY A 236 -1.56 16.65 15.58
N SER A 237 -2.05 16.12 14.45
CA SER A 237 -2.65 14.79 14.32
C SER A 237 -2.14 14.14 13.03
N PRO A 238 -1.84 12.83 13.02
CA PRO A 238 -1.43 12.14 11.81
C PRO A 238 -2.55 12.18 10.76
N PRO A 239 -2.32 12.72 9.55
CA PRO A 239 -3.28 12.66 8.47
C PRO A 239 -3.49 11.23 7.99
N GLU A 240 -4.56 10.98 7.23
CA GLU A 240 -4.88 9.67 6.68
C GLU A 240 -3.72 9.10 5.85
N PHE A 241 -3.01 9.96 5.10
CA PHE A 241 -1.78 9.60 4.40
C PHE A 241 -0.77 8.83 5.27
N LEU A 242 -0.57 9.21 6.54
CA LEU A 242 0.37 8.52 7.43
C LEU A 242 -0.15 7.17 7.96
N SER A 243 -1.44 6.89 7.77
CA SER A 243 -2.05 5.61 8.11
C SER A 243 -1.81 4.57 7.02
N SER A 244 -1.92 4.95 5.75
CA SER A 244 -1.60 4.11 4.58
C SER A 244 -0.09 4.05 4.29
N HIS A 245 0.65 5.15 4.54
CA HIS A 245 2.08 5.31 4.29
C HIS A 245 2.85 5.60 5.60
N PRO A 246 3.17 4.56 6.40
CA PRO A 246 3.75 4.75 7.72
C PRO A 246 5.19 5.30 7.67
N ASN A 247 5.66 5.80 8.82
CA ASN A 247 7.06 6.07 9.16
C ASN A 247 7.71 7.37 8.61
N PRO A 248 7.03 8.54 8.66
CA PRO A 248 7.51 9.76 8.00
C PRO A 248 8.87 10.26 8.51
N ALA A 249 9.17 10.13 9.82
CA ALA A 249 10.41 10.63 10.41
C ALA A 249 11.66 9.91 9.84
N ASN A 250 11.59 8.60 9.61
CA ASN A 250 12.70 7.87 8.99
C ASN A 250 12.80 8.19 7.49
N ARG A 251 11.67 8.45 6.82
CA ARG A 251 11.63 8.85 5.40
C ARG A 251 12.33 10.17 5.16
N VAL A 252 12.03 11.20 5.97
CA VAL A 252 12.73 12.50 5.92
C VAL A 252 14.24 12.34 6.07
N GLY A 253 14.70 11.44 6.95
CA GLY A 253 16.12 11.16 7.17
C GLY A 253 16.86 10.73 5.91
N TYR A 254 16.42 9.64 5.25
CA TYR A 254 17.11 9.18 4.04
C TYR A 254 16.82 10.05 2.82
N LEU A 255 15.68 10.73 2.75
CA LEU A 255 15.40 11.69 1.66
C LEU A 255 16.39 12.86 1.73
N ASN A 256 16.69 13.37 2.93
CA ASN A 256 17.73 14.38 3.12
C ASN A 256 19.10 13.90 2.65
N GLU A 257 19.44 12.64 2.95
CA GLU A 257 20.67 12.02 2.48
C GLU A 257 20.73 12.02 0.95
N TRP A 258 19.73 11.42 0.28
CA TRP A 258 19.65 11.39 -1.19
C TRP A 258 19.66 12.77 -1.83
N ILE A 259 18.96 13.75 -1.25
CA ILE A 259 18.97 15.12 -1.74
C ILE A 259 20.40 15.69 -1.71
N SER A 260 21.16 15.40 -0.64
CA SER A 260 22.51 15.94 -0.48
C SER A 260 23.58 15.25 -1.35
N THR A 261 23.38 13.98 -1.72
CA THR A 261 24.38 13.17 -2.42
C THR A 261 24.05 12.88 -3.87
N GLU A 262 22.77 12.89 -4.25
CA GLU A 262 22.28 12.31 -5.50
C GLU A 262 21.28 13.21 -6.26
N ALA A 263 20.84 14.33 -5.69
CA ALA A 263 19.91 15.22 -6.38
C ALA A 263 20.50 15.73 -7.70
N THR A 264 19.65 15.78 -8.72
CA THR A 264 19.93 16.33 -10.04
C THR A 264 19.97 17.85 -9.93
N PRO A 265 21.13 18.52 -10.04
CA PRO A 265 21.24 19.95 -9.71
C PRO A 265 20.41 20.87 -10.60
N THR A 266 20.04 20.41 -11.80
CA THR A 266 19.21 21.16 -12.76
C THR A 266 17.71 20.95 -12.54
N ALA A 267 17.31 19.96 -11.75
CA ALA A 267 15.92 19.68 -11.45
C ALA A 267 15.43 20.62 -10.34
N THR A 268 14.82 21.74 -10.73
CA THR A 268 14.47 22.86 -9.84
C THR A 268 13.03 23.34 -10.03
N ALA A 269 12.25 22.65 -10.87
CA ALA A 269 10.89 23.07 -11.18
C ALA A 269 9.93 22.79 -10.01
N GLY A 270 8.83 23.56 -9.98
CA GLY A 270 7.70 23.33 -9.09
C GLY A 270 7.83 23.96 -7.70
N MET A 271 8.85 24.79 -7.43
CA MET A 271 9.09 25.40 -6.10
C MET A 271 8.38 26.76 -5.90
N ASP A 272 7.58 27.24 -6.85
CA ASP A 272 6.87 28.52 -6.71
C ASP A 272 5.55 28.33 -5.94
N ASN A 273 5.60 28.59 -4.63
CA ASN A 273 4.44 28.46 -3.77
C ASN A 273 3.29 29.40 -4.17
N THR A 274 3.58 30.61 -4.62
CA THR A 274 2.53 31.60 -4.93
C THR A 274 1.80 31.22 -6.22
N ALA A 275 2.55 30.80 -7.23
CA ALA A 275 1.98 30.31 -8.48
C ALA A 275 1.10 29.08 -8.24
N TYR A 276 1.59 28.12 -7.47
CA TYR A 276 0.83 26.90 -7.13
C TYR A 276 -0.46 27.22 -6.39
N GLN A 277 -0.38 27.98 -5.29
CA GLN A 277 -1.55 28.33 -4.48
C GLN A 277 -2.58 29.15 -5.28
N SER A 278 -2.13 30.07 -6.13
CA SER A 278 -3.04 30.81 -7.01
C SER A 278 -3.70 29.92 -8.08
N GLN A 279 -3.01 28.88 -8.54
CA GLN A 279 -3.53 27.92 -9.50
C GLN A 279 -4.58 27.03 -8.84
N VAL A 280 -4.24 26.37 -7.73
CA VAL A 280 -5.15 25.45 -7.01
C VAL A 280 -6.44 26.14 -6.56
N ASN A 281 -6.36 27.32 -5.96
CA ASN A 281 -7.54 28.10 -5.54
C ASN A 281 -8.48 28.50 -6.69
N ARG A 282 -8.05 28.39 -7.94
CA ARG A 282 -8.88 28.65 -9.12
C ARG A 282 -9.54 27.37 -9.65
N LEU A 283 -8.94 26.21 -9.39
CA LEU A 283 -9.33 24.93 -9.97
C LEU A 283 -10.31 24.14 -9.07
N LEU A 284 -10.18 24.29 -7.75
CA LEU A 284 -11.08 23.76 -6.73
C LEU A 284 -12.13 24.81 -6.33
#